data_AF-A0AAJ5ZWF6-F1
#
_entry.id   AF-A0AAJ5ZWF6-F1
#
_cell.length_a   1.000
_cell.length_b   1.000
_cell.length_c   1.000
_cell.angle_alpha   90.00
_cell.angle_beta   90.00
_cell.angle_gamma   90.00
#
_symmetry.space_group_name_H-M   'P 1'
#
loop_
_entity.id
_entity.type
_entity.pdbx_description
1 polymer ?
#
loop_
_entity_poly.entity_id
_entity_poly.type
_entity_poly.pdbx_seq_one_letter_code
_entity_poly.pdbx_strand_id
1 'polypeptide(L)'
;MAEAIVALALVVLVVNLFGLVMGGYGRLTKVDASEPTNWYLFISELESKDHQFQLVEVAKNGVSVYSKTTNKTYRLSRQASGQYIYLSTEGKGGFLPIFEGQATKLTWEQVDQRRVRFTYTGGRHEQTAVVCFAAPGD
;
A
#
# COMPACT_ATOMS: atom_id res chain seq x y z
N MET A 1 4.49 -51.79 -8.41
CA MET A 1 3.91 -51.34 -7.11
C MET A 1 4.76 -50.26 -6.46
N ALA A 2 6.09 -50.44 -6.30
CA ALA A 2 6.97 -49.42 -5.71
C ALA A 2 6.96 -48.08 -6.47
N GLU A 3 6.97 -48.09 -7.80
CA GLU A 3 6.94 -46.86 -8.62
C GLU A 3 5.67 -46.03 -8.41
N ALA A 4 4.52 -46.67 -8.22
CA ALA A 4 3.27 -45.97 -7.96
C ALA A 4 3.25 -45.30 -6.59
N ILE A 5 3.87 -45.95 -5.58
CA ILE A 5 4.02 -45.40 -4.22
C ILE A 5 4.99 -44.21 -4.24
N VAL A 6 6.10 -44.31 -4.99
CA VAL A 6 7.07 -43.22 -5.15
C VAL A 6 6.46 -42.05 -5.90
N ALA A 7 5.68 -42.29 -6.96
CA ALA A 7 4.97 -41.25 -7.70
C ALA A 7 3.96 -40.50 -6.81
N LEU A 8 3.19 -41.23 -6.00
CA LEU A 8 2.26 -40.63 -5.03
C LEU A 8 2.99 -39.77 -3.99
N ALA A 9 4.12 -40.25 -3.46
CA ALA A 9 4.92 -39.49 -2.50
C ALA A 9 5.46 -38.18 -3.10
N LEU A 10 5.89 -38.21 -4.38
CA LEU A 10 6.35 -37.02 -5.09
C LEU A 10 5.22 -36.02 -5.32
N VAL A 11 4.03 -36.48 -5.69
CA VAL A 11 2.85 -35.61 -5.88
C VAL A 11 2.46 -34.93 -4.56
N VAL A 12 2.44 -35.67 -3.44
CA VAL A 12 2.13 -35.11 -2.11
C VAL A 12 3.18 -34.08 -1.67
N LEU A 13 4.46 -34.34 -1.94
CA LEU A 13 5.53 -33.38 -1.64
C LEU A 13 5.37 -32.09 -2.45
N VAL A 14 5.08 -32.21 -3.76
CA VAL A 14 4.89 -31.06 -4.65
C VAL A 14 3.68 -30.22 -4.21
N VAL A 15 2.55 -30.86 -3.90
CA VAL A 15 1.35 -30.15 -3.41
C VAL A 15 1.62 -29.41 -2.10
N ASN A 16 2.35 -30.02 -1.16
CA ASN A 16 2.71 -29.37 0.10
C ASN A 16 3.65 -28.17 -0.12
N LEU A 17 4.63 -28.30 -1.02
CA LEU A 17 5.52 -27.18 -1.37
C LEU A 17 4.74 -26.02 -2.00
N PHE A 18 3.78 -26.31 -2.89
CA PHE A 18 2.89 -25.29 -3.45
C PHE A 18 1.99 -24.64 -2.38
N GLY A 19 1.47 -25.41 -1.42
CA GLY A 19 0.70 -24.88 -0.30
C GLY A 19 1.51 -23.97 0.61
N LEU A 20 2.78 -24.31 0.87
CA LEU A 20 3.70 -23.53 1.69
C LEU A 20 4.11 -22.23 0.99
N VAL A 21 4.35 -22.30 -0.33
CA VAL A 21 4.65 -21.14 -1.17
C VAL A 21 3.43 -20.20 -1.28
N MET A 22 2.23 -20.72 -1.53
CA MET A 22 0.98 -19.94 -1.51
C MET A 22 0.70 -19.32 -0.13
N GLY A 23 0.92 -20.07 0.96
CA GLY A 23 0.79 -19.57 2.33
C GLY A 23 1.82 -18.49 2.68
N GLY A 24 3.01 -18.54 2.07
CA GLY A 24 4.05 -17.51 2.17
C GLY A 24 3.69 -16.24 1.41
N TYR A 25 3.12 -16.35 0.20
CA TYR A 25 2.66 -15.19 -0.57
C TYR A 25 1.54 -14.41 0.13
N GLY A 26 0.66 -15.09 0.89
CA GLY A 26 -0.35 -14.42 1.72
C GLY A 26 0.19 -13.64 2.92
N ARG A 27 1.45 -13.87 3.32
CA ARG A 27 2.13 -13.14 4.42
C ARG A 27 3.08 -12.04 3.93
N LEU A 28 3.39 -11.97 2.65
CA LEU A 28 4.38 -11.02 2.10
C LEU A 28 3.82 -9.61 1.82
N THR A 29 2.54 -9.35 2.10
CA THR A 29 1.90 -8.07 1.74
C THR A 29 1.02 -7.50 2.85
N LYS A 30 1.44 -7.68 4.11
CA LYS A 30 0.74 -7.15 5.28
C LYS A 30 1.73 -6.40 6.17
N VAL A 31 1.94 -5.13 5.83
CA VAL A 31 2.91 -4.24 6.48
C VAL A 31 2.18 -3.46 7.57
N ASP A 32 2.50 -3.75 8.84
CA ASP A 32 1.83 -3.18 10.03
C ASP A 32 2.19 -1.71 10.26
N ALA A 33 1.23 -0.82 10.05
CA ALA A 33 1.35 0.63 10.23
C ALA A 33 1.76 1.11 11.62
N SER A 34 1.60 0.27 12.65
CA SER A 34 1.95 0.63 14.03
C SER A 34 3.46 0.73 14.25
N GLU A 35 4.27 0.14 13.35
CA GLU A 35 5.71 0.31 13.35
C GLU A 35 6.13 1.61 12.61
N PRO A 36 6.89 2.51 13.24
CA PRO A 36 7.39 3.74 12.61
C PRO A 36 8.15 3.53 11.29
N THR A 37 8.82 2.39 11.16
CA THR A 37 9.55 1.99 9.94
C THR A 37 8.61 1.87 8.73
N ASN A 38 7.41 1.33 8.96
CA ASN A 38 6.44 1.09 7.90
C ASN A 38 5.82 2.39 7.40
N TRP A 39 5.56 3.33 8.30
CA TRP A 39 5.15 4.69 7.93
C TRP A 39 6.20 5.38 7.07
N TYR A 40 7.47 5.27 7.44
CA TYR A 40 8.55 5.84 6.63
C TYR A 40 8.62 5.20 5.23
N LEU A 41 8.47 3.88 5.12
CA LEU A 41 8.40 3.18 3.82
C LEU A 41 7.22 3.66 2.98
N PHE A 42 6.06 3.87 3.57
CA PHE A 42 4.89 4.42 2.88
C PHE A 42 5.15 5.82 2.31
N ILE A 43 5.74 6.70 3.12
CA ILE A 43 6.11 8.06 2.68
C ILE A 43 7.14 7.99 1.56
N SER A 44 8.16 7.13 1.69
CA SER A 44 9.19 6.92 0.67
C SER A 44 8.61 6.41 -0.65
N GLU A 45 7.57 5.57 -0.62
CA GLU A 45 6.91 5.05 -1.82
C GLU A 45 6.12 6.14 -2.55
N LEU A 46 5.44 7.02 -1.80
CA LEU A 46 4.74 8.18 -2.37
C LEU A 46 5.69 9.19 -3.00
N GLU A 47 6.90 9.32 -2.45
CA GLU A 47 7.97 10.17 -2.97
C GLU A 47 8.86 9.45 -4.00
N SER A 48 8.57 8.18 -4.30
CA SER A 48 9.41 7.37 -5.18
C SER A 48 9.43 7.92 -6.61
N LYS A 49 10.64 7.93 -7.18
CA LYS A 49 10.88 8.27 -8.58
C LYS A 49 10.33 7.21 -9.55
N ASP A 50 10.01 6.01 -9.06
CA ASP A 50 9.46 4.94 -9.89
C ASP A 50 8.01 5.23 -10.28
N HIS A 51 7.24 5.85 -9.40
CA HIS A 51 5.83 6.17 -9.64
C HIS A 51 5.60 7.61 -10.11
N GLN A 52 6.46 8.54 -9.69
CA GLN A 52 6.38 9.98 -9.99
C GLN A 52 4.96 10.52 -9.77
N PHE A 53 4.41 10.26 -8.58
CA PHE A 53 3.07 10.72 -8.24
C PHE A 53 3.00 12.25 -8.26
N GLN A 54 2.07 12.79 -9.02
CA GLN A 54 1.72 14.19 -9.07
C GLN A 54 0.45 14.42 -8.26
N LEU A 55 0.45 15.47 -7.44
CA LEU A 55 -0.73 15.83 -6.68
C LEU A 55 -1.81 16.37 -7.62
N VAL A 56 -3.00 15.77 -7.57
CA VAL A 56 -4.17 16.24 -8.33
C VAL A 56 -5.11 17.01 -7.42
N GLU A 57 -5.48 16.42 -6.29
CA GLU A 57 -6.45 17.00 -5.37
C GLU A 57 -6.23 16.50 -3.93
N VAL A 58 -6.44 17.37 -2.94
CA VAL A 58 -6.54 17.00 -1.53
C VAL A 58 -7.97 17.27 -1.06
N ALA A 59 -8.75 16.21 -0.85
CA ALA A 59 -10.12 16.30 -0.35
C ALA A 59 -10.19 15.79 1.09
N LYS A 60 -11.23 16.15 1.85
CA LYS A 60 -11.42 15.62 3.23
C LYS A 60 -11.45 14.09 3.30
N ASN A 61 -11.96 13.44 2.24
CA ASN A 61 -12.16 11.99 2.21
C ASN A 61 -11.03 11.22 1.50
N GLY A 62 -9.99 11.90 1.01
CA GLY A 62 -8.86 11.25 0.37
C GLY A 62 -7.97 12.20 -0.43
N VAL A 63 -6.81 11.70 -0.83
CA VAL A 63 -5.85 12.43 -1.68
C VAL A 63 -5.80 11.77 -3.05
N SER A 64 -6.02 12.53 -4.10
CA SER A 64 -5.91 12.07 -5.48
C SER A 64 -4.53 12.39 -6.04
N VAL A 65 -3.85 11.37 -6.53
CA VAL A 65 -2.51 11.47 -7.13
C VAL A 65 -2.52 10.83 -8.51
N TYR A 66 -1.80 11.41 -9.46
CA TYR A 66 -1.64 10.87 -10.79
C TYR A 66 -0.23 10.30 -10.94
N SER A 67 -0.11 9.02 -11.32
CA SER A 67 1.18 8.43 -11.65
C SER A 67 1.47 8.62 -13.13
N LYS A 68 2.60 9.26 -13.44
CA LYS A 68 3.11 9.35 -14.82
C LYS A 68 3.48 7.99 -15.39
N THR A 69 4.10 7.14 -14.59
CA THR A 69 4.61 5.83 -15.02
C THR A 69 3.49 4.91 -15.49
N THR A 70 2.36 4.90 -14.78
CA THR A 70 1.23 4.04 -15.13
C THR A 70 0.13 4.79 -15.90
N ASN A 71 0.28 6.11 -16.08
CA ASN A 71 -0.69 7.02 -16.68
C ASN A 71 -2.09 6.85 -16.08
N LYS A 72 -2.17 6.74 -14.75
CA LYS A 72 -3.40 6.49 -14.01
C LYS A 72 -3.53 7.40 -12.80
N THR A 73 -4.75 7.82 -12.53
CA THR A 73 -5.11 8.52 -11.29
C THR A 73 -5.46 7.49 -10.22
N TYR A 74 -4.80 7.64 -9.08
CA TYR A 74 -5.01 6.87 -7.87
C TYR A 74 -5.60 7.78 -6.80
N ARG A 75 -6.48 7.21 -5.99
CA ARG A 75 -7.05 7.87 -4.83
C ARG A 75 -6.59 7.15 -3.59
N LEU A 76 -5.84 7.85 -2.76
CA LEU A 76 -5.54 7.44 -1.40
C LEU A 76 -6.80 7.58 -0.57
N SER A 77 -7.32 6.47 -0.09
CA SER A 77 -8.52 6.40 0.74
C SER A 77 -8.29 5.51 1.96
N ARG A 78 -9.09 5.73 3.00
CA ARG A 78 -9.16 4.84 4.17
C ARG A 78 -10.34 3.90 4.02
N GLN A 79 -10.18 2.63 4.38
CA GLN A 79 -11.32 1.73 4.51
C GLN A 79 -12.25 2.22 5.63
N ALA A 80 -13.57 2.01 5.47
CA ALA A 80 -14.58 2.38 6.47
C ALA A 80 -14.31 1.76 7.85
N SER A 81 -13.74 0.56 7.90
CA SER A 81 -13.32 -0.14 9.13
C SER A 81 -12.10 0.49 9.82
N GLY A 82 -11.42 1.45 9.17
CA GLY A 82 -10.24 2.15 9.71
C GLY A 82 -8.94 1.33 9.74
N GLN A 83 -8.97 0.10 9.25
CA GLN A 83 -7.86 -0.84 9.34
C GLN A 83 -6.83 -0.71 8.20
N TYR A 84 -7.19 -0.04 7.10
CA TYR A 84 -6.35 0.01 5.91
C TYR A 84 -6.38 1.39 5.26
N ILE A 85 -5.21 1.82 4.79
CA ILE A 85 -5.04 2.91 3.84
C ILE A 85 -4.60 2.28 2.53
N TYR A 86 -5.23 2.63 1.43
CA TYR A 86 -4.91 2.08 0.13
C TYR A 86 -5.00 3.14 -0.96
N LEU A 87 -4.20 2.95 -2.01
CA LEU A 87 -4.36 3.68 -3.26
C LEU A 87 -5.20 2.81 -4.21
N SER A 88 -6.38 3.31 -4.57
CA SER A 88 -7.24 2.69 -5.57
C SER A 88 -7.37 3.56 -6.80
N THR A 89 -7.29 2.97 -7.99
CA THR A 89 -7.67 3.66 -9.23
C THR A 89 -9.19 3.82 -9.32
N GLU A 90 -9.69 4.93 -9.87
CA GLU A 90 -11.14 5.11 -10.07
C GLU A 90 -11.75 3.96 -10.89
N GLY A 91 -12.74 3.28 -10.32
CA GLY A 91 -13.65 2.38 -11.03
C GLY A 91 -13.20 0.93 -11.28
N LYS A 92 -11.92 0.57 -11.13
CA LYS A 92 -11.47 -0.80 -11.44
C LYS A 92 -10.29 -1.24 -10.57
N GLY A 93 -10.59 -1.92 -9.45
CA GLY A 93 -9.81 -3.02 -8.82
C GLY A 93 -8.27 -3.01 -8.81
N GLY A 94 -7.61 -1.90 -9.12
CA GLY A 94 -6.17 -1.72 -9.10
C GLY A 94 -5.81 -1.20 -7.73
N PHE A 95 -5.36 -2.11 -6.88
CA PHE A 95 -4.78 -1.78 -5.59
C PHE A 95 -3.28 -1.70 -5.79
N LEU A 96 -2.70 -0.51 -5.61
CA LEU A 96 -1.29 -0.42 -5.30
C LEU A 96 -1.19 -0.67 -3.79
N PRO A 97 -0.51 -1.74 -3.35
CA PRO A 97 -0.55 -2.13 -1.95
C PRO A 97 0.54 -1.25 -1.25
N ILE A 98 0.58 -0.93 0.04
CA ILE A 98 -0.05 -1.46 1.25
C ILE A 98 0.18 -0.42 2.36
N PHE A 99 -0.83 -0.08 3.15
CA PHE A 99 -0.60 0.28 4.54
C PHE A 99 -1.71 -0.36 5.38
N GLU A 100 -1.37 -1.46 6.04
CA GLU A 100 -2.29 -2.19 6.92
C GLU A 100 -2.00 -1.77 8.34
N GLY A 101 -2.91 -1.03 8.96
CA GLY A 101 -2.91 -0.95 10.39
C GLY A 101 -3.96 0.01 10.91
N GLN A 102 -4.26 -0.17 12.18
CA GLN A 102 -5.41 0.43 12.82
C GLN A 102 -5.17 1.94 13.04
N ALA A 103 -5.40 2.71 11.99
CA ALA A 103 -5.39 4.17 12.06
C ALA A 103 -6.63 4.61 12.84
N THR A 104 -6.45 5.01 14.09
CA THR A 104 -7.51 5.69 14.84
C THR A 104 -7.88 6.99 14.13
N LYS A 105 -6.87 7.72 13.65
CA LYS A 105 -7.05 8.96 12.89
C LYS A 105 -6.04 9.02 11.75
N LEU A 106 -6.51 9.48 10.59
CA LEU A 106 -5.67 9.78 9.44
C LEU A 106 -6.17 11.10 8.85
N THR A 107 -5.28 12.07 8.74
CA THR A 107 -5.59 13.37 8.16
C THR A 107 -4.53 13.74 7.14
N TRP A 108 -4.98 14.47 6.13
CA TRP A 108 -4.14 15.01 5.07
C TRP A 108 -4.47 16.49 4.93
N GLU A 109 -3.45 17.32 5.02
CA GLU A 109 -3.56 18.76 4.85
C GLU A 109 -2.68 19.19 3.70
N GLN A 110 -3.26 19.93 2.76
CA GLN A 110 -2.48 20.51 1.69
C GLN A 110 -1.60 21.63 2.27
N VAL A 111 -0.28 21.47 2.16
CA VAL A 111 0.69 22.48 2.59
C VAL A 111 0.94 23.47 1.45
N ASP A 112 1.09 22.95 0.22
CA ASP A 112 1.16 23.75 -1.00
C ASP A 112 0.69 22.95 -2.24
N GLN A 113 1.01 23.43 -3.44
CA GLN A 113 0.62 22.79 -4.71
C GLN A 113 1.22 21.39 -4.92
N ARG A 114 2.26 21.02 -4.17
CA ARG A 114 3.01 19.76 -4.34
C ARG A 114 3.22 18.99 -3.03
N ARG A 115 2.97 19.62 -1.88
CA ARG A 115 3.24 19.06 -0.57
C ARG A 115 1.95 18.81 0.19
N VAL A 116 1.82 17.61 0.72
CA VAL A 116 0.71 17.22 1.58
C VAL A 116 1.27 16.71 2.90
N ARG A 117 0.78 17.28 4.00
CA ARG A 117 1.07 16.78 5.34
C ARG A 117 0.13 15.64 5.64
N PHE A 118 0.68 14.46 5.84
CA PHE A 118 -0.02 13.30 6.34
C PHE A 118 0.21 13.18 7.84
N THR A 119 -0.87 13.04 8.61
CA THR A 119 -0.81 12.75 10.04
C THR A 119 -1.58 11.46 10.30
N TYR A 120 -0.86 10.47 10.79
CA TYR A 120 -1.37 9.17 11.20
C TYR A 120 -1.32 9.05 12.73
N THR A 121 -2.44 8.66 13.33
CA THR A 121 -2.53 8.35 14.75
C THR A 121 -3.00 6.90 14.90
N GLY A 122 -2.13 6.04 15.41
CA GLY A 122 -2.40 4.61 15.63
C GLY A 122 -1.83 4.14 16.97
N GLY A 123 -2.65 3.44 17.76
CA GLY A 123 -2.25 2.98 19.09
C GLY A 123 -1.82 4.11 20.02
N ARG A 124 -0.54 4.14 20.41
CA ARG A 124 0.07 5.18 21.29
C ARG A 124 0.89 6.24 20.56
N HIS A 125 1.04 6.16 19.24
CA HIS A 125 1.98 6.98 18.49
C HIS A 125 1.23 7.84 17.46
N GLU A 126 1.58 9.12 17.43
CA GLU A 126 1.21 10.03 16.35
C GLU A 126 2.44 10.26 15.48
N GLN A 127 2.26 10.12 14.17
CA GLN A 127 3.31 10.28 13.19
C GLN A 127 2.84 11.27 12.14
N THR A 128 3.67 12.29 11.90
CA THR A 128 3.41 13.32 10.91
C THR A 128 4.55 13.33 9.91
N ALA A 129 4.21 13.35 8.62
CA ALA A 129 5.16 13.46 7.53
C ALA A 129 4.63 14.42 6.48
N VAL A 130 5.52 15.15 5.81
CA VAL A 130 5.18 16.00 4.66
C VAL A 130 5.72 15.32 3.43
N VAL A 131 4.81 14.85 2.57
CA VAL A 131 5.15 14.19 1.30
C VAL A 131 5.29 15.25 0.21
N CYS A 132 6.38 15.19 -0.54
CA CYS A 132 6.64 16.05 -1.69
C CYS A 132 6.37 15.30 -3.00
N PHE A 133 5.27 15.64 -3.67
CA PHE A 133 4.91 15.08 -4.96
C PHE A 133 5.68 15.70 -6.13
N ALA A 134 5.76 14.96 -7.23
CA ALA A 134 6.36 15.42 -8.48
C ALA A 134 5.64 16.67 -9.02
N ALA A 135 6.37 17.54 -9.73
CA ALA A 135 5.78 18.74 -10.31
C ALA A 135 4.75 18.35 -11.40
N PRO A 136 3.59 19.03 -11.48
CA PRO A 136 2.69 18.87 -12.62
C PRO A 136 3.40 19.33 -13.90
N GLY A 137 3.51 18.45 -14.89
CA GLY A 137 3.95 18.81 -16.24
C GLY A 137 5.43 18.59 -16.65
N ASP A 138 6.24 17.81 -15.93
CA ASP A 138 7.55 17.34 -16.47
C ASP A 138 7.41 16.26 -17.56
#